data_AF-A0A484CJG3-F1
#
_entry.id   AF-A0A484CJG3-F1
#
_cell.length_a   1.000
_cell.length_b   1.000
_cell.length_c   1.000
_cell.angle_alpha   90.00
_cell.angle_beta   90.00
_cell.angle_gamma   90.00
#
_symmetry.space_group_name_H-M   'P 1'
#
loop_
_entity.id
_entity.type
_entity.pdbx_description
1 polymer ?
#
loop_
_entity_poly.entity_id
_entity_poly.type
_entity_poly.pdbx_seq_one_letter_code
_entity_poly.pdbx_strand_id
1 'polypeptide(L)'
;MGSNLQLQTLLSNIDSREGVYSKLGGLYAESLRRLALKCEDHFTRSQRNPLRFEESNWSLFRLTSNKPSCNSGDAVYYSAACASDPSNSYAVKICKSPSMDAKQGHLYGLSVQQSMPPHFNLQQDCGHFLACVPQSMLPSDEVSLPTTPPSSLPQPSMSAPGQQVERERVVVITSEIPRQTAADFVREWAAFHKSQPEVYERRVCFLLLQLCHGLEHLKEHGVTHRDLCLENLLLVPNLRRPSQFPQQTTTDNGPSYGSSGVDSQRHLPRLLISNFAKAKRRSSEDAASTSVDPRIKRDHARLAPEIVSAAQYRKFDEFQTGILIYELLHQANPFEVSPALKEQDYRCEELPPIPSVSLYSTGLQRLAQLLLQPDPIKRIHIQEAKRILQSLLWGPRKDLMEQQREKHGQGVGFVDGSRHEGLLNWLDVKRALLMMKFAERSLEPERNAELEDWLCCQYFSSAHPLSLCHTAELLYSLK
;
A
#
# COMPACT_ATOMS: atom_id res chain seq x y z
N MET A 1 35.61 -21.60 -0.40
CA MET A 1 35.82 -22.12 -1.76
C MET A 1 34.81 -21.62 -2.81
N GLY A 2 33.64 -21.06 -2.45
CA GLY A 2 32.63 -20.61 -3.43
C GLY A 2 32.93 -19.32 -4.22
N SER A 3 33.76 -18.41 -3.69
CA SER A 3 34.06 -17.12 -4.35
C SER A 3 34.98 -17.24 -5.57
N ASN A 4 35.96 -18.17 -5.55
CA ASN A 4 36.91 -18.37 -6.65
C ASN A 4 36.26 -19.04 -7.88
N LEU A 5 35.32 -19.96 -7.67
CA LEU A 5 34.57 -20.64 -8.74
C LEU A 5 33.57 -19.70 -9.44
N GLN A 6 32.93 -18.80 -8.69
CA GLN A 6 32.10 -17.74 -9.26
C GLN A 6 32.92 -16.78 -10.13
N LEU A 7 34.12 -16.39 -9.68
CA LEU A 7 35.00 -15.53 -10.46
C LEU A 7 35.52 -16.22 -11.73
N GLN A 8 35.93 -17.49 -11.65
CA GLN A 8 36.36 -18.27 -12.83
C GLN A 8 35.24 -18.43 -13.87
N THR A 9 34.01 -18.64 -13.42
CA THR A 9 32.84 -18.73 -14.32
C THR A 9 32.49 -17.36 -14.89
N LEU A 10 32.75 -16.27 -14.17
CA LEU A 10 32.58 -14.92 -14.69
C LEU A 10 33.59 -14.61 -15.80
N LEU A 11 34.86 -14.95 -15.54
CA LEU A 11 36.00 -14.63 -16.39
C LEU A 11 36.19 -15.63 -17.55
N SER A 12 35.47 -16.74 -17.58
CA SER A 12 35.44 -17.61 -18.77
C SER A 12 34.88 -16.84 -19.97
N ASN A 13 35.38 -17.08 -21.18
CA ASN A 13 34.93 -16.39 -22.40
C ASN A 13 34.98 -14.84 -22.32
N ILE A 14 35.92 -14.28 -21.56
CA ILE A 14 36.11 -12.81 -21.44
C ILE A 14 36.42 -12.15 -22.80
N ASP A 15 36.96 -12.91 -23.74
CA ASP A 15 37.26 -12.47 -25.10
C ASP A 15 35.99 -12.23 -25.94
N SER A 16 34.82 -12.72 -25.50
CA SER A 16 33.52 -12.46 -26.13
C SER A 16 32.80 -11.32 -25.43
N ARG A 17 32.67 -10.19 -26.11
CA ARG A 17 31.98 -9.00 -25.59
C ARG A 17 30.52 -9.28 -25.26
N GLU A 18 29.81 -10.02 -26.13
CA GLU A 18 28.41 -10.41 -25.93
C GLU A 18 28.25 -11.35 -24.74
N GLY A 19 29.19 -12.30 -24.58
CA GLY A 19 29.24 -13.19 -23.42
C GLY A 19 29.45 -12.43 -22.10
N VAL A 20 30.34 -11.43 -22.09
CA VAL A 20 30.57 -10.58 -20.92
C VAL A 20 29.34 -9.76 -20.57
N TYR A 21 28.67 -9.12 -21.53
CA TYR A 21 27.46 -8.34 -21.27
C TYR A 21 26.33 -9.18 -20.69
N SER A 22 26.10 -10.39 -21.23
CA SER A 22 25.09 -11.32 -20.70
C SER A 22 25.38 -11.69 -19.24
N LYS A 23 26.65 -11.98 -18.90
CA LYS A 23 27.06 -12.28 -17.52
C LYS A 23 26.88 -11.08 -16.58
N LEU A 24 27.25 -9.87 -17.02
CA LEU A 24 27.06 -8.64 -16.24
C LEU A 24 25.57 -8.36 -15.98
N GLY A 25 24.71 -8.48 -16.99
CA GLY A 25 23.26 -8.33 -16.83
C GLY A 25 22.70 -9.29 -15.77
N GLY A 26 23.12 -10.56 -15.83
CA GLY A 26 22.78 -11.57 -14.82
C GLY A 26 23.26 -11.20 -13.41
N LEU A 27 24.49 -10.69 -13.26
CA LEU A 27 25.01 -10.23 -11.98
C LEU A 27 24.25 -9.03 -11.44
N TYR A 28 23.87 -8.08 -12.29
CA TYR A 28 23.12 -6.90 -11.88
C TYR A 28 21.73 -7.28 -11.36
N ALA A 29 21.04 -8.18 -12.07
CA ALA A 29 19.75 -8.71 -11.63
C ALA A 29 19.85 -9.44 -10.28
N GLU A 30 20.85 -10.32 -10.11
CA GLU A 30 21.05 -11.07 -8.88
C GLU A 30 21.43 -10.17 -7.69
N SER A 31 22.29 -9.18 -7.93
CA SER A 31 22.71 -8.23 -6.90
C SER A 31 21.54 -7.37 -6.42
N LEU A 32 20.68 -6.92 -7.33
CA LEU A 32 19.46 -6.20 -6.97
C LEU A 32 18.46 -7.06 -6.23
N ARG A 33 18.29 -8.34 -6.58
CA ARG A 33 17.43 -9.25 -5.81
C ARG A 33 17.91 -9.36 -4.36
N ARG A 34 19.22 -9.54 -4.14
CA ARG A 34 19.82 -9.55 -2.81
C ARG A 34 19.66 -8.21 -2.07
N LEU A 35 19.78 -7.10 -2.80
CA LEU A 35 19.60 -5.77 -2.23
C LEU A 35 18.15 -5.50 -1.83
N ALA A 36 17.17 -5.93 -2.63
CA ALA A 36 15.75 -5.83 -2.32
C ALA A 36 15.41 -6.58 -1.03
N LEU A 37 15.95 -7.80 -0.85
CA LEU A 37 15.79 -8.58 0.39
C LEU A 37 16.45 -7.90 1.60
N LYS A 38 17.62 -7.28 1.43
CA LYS A 38 18.26 -6.50 2.50
C LYS A 38 17.47 -5.25 2.87
N CYS A 39 16.89 -4.56 1.88
CA CYS A 39 16.01 -3.43 2.12
C CYS A 39 14.74 -3.87 2.85
N GLU A 40 14.15 -4.99 2.43
CA GLU A 40 12.99 -5.57 3.11
C GLU A 40 13.30 -5.89 4.58
N ASP A 41 14.43 -6.54 4.87
CA ASP A 41 14.90 -6.77 6.24
C ASP A 41 15.03 -5.45 7.02
N HIS A 42 15.65 -4.43 6.41
CA HIS A 42 15.82 -3.11 7.02
C HIS A 42 14.48 -2.45 7.38
N PHE A 43 13.52 -2.41 6.44
CA PHE A 43 12.22 -1.75 6.61
C PHE A 43 11.24 -2.55 7.49
N THR A 44 11.36 -3.88 7.53
CA THR A 44 10.47 -4.75 8.32
C THR A 44 11.08 -5.16 9.67
N ARG A 45 12.31 -4.76 9.99
CA ARG A 45 13.01 -5.18 11.23
C ARG A 45 12.22 -4.91 12.51
N SER A 46 11.46 -3.82 12.59
CA SER A 46 10.64 -3.49 13.77
C SER A 46 9.40 -4.38 13.93
N GLN A 47 9.03 -5.12 12.89
CA GLN A 47 7.92 -6.08 12.89
C GLN A 47 8.39 -7.48 13.33
N ARG A 48 9.69 -7.71 13.53
CA ARG A 48 10.21 -9.00 13.99
C ARG A 48 9.94 -9.19 15.48
N ASN A 49 9.28 -10.30 15.81
CA ASN A 49 8.93 -10.70 17.18
C ASN A 49 8.17 -9.59 17.94
N PRO A 50 6.98 -9.17 17.46
CA PRO A 50 6.21 -8.15 18.14
C PRO A 50 5.82 -8.66 19.53
N LEU A 51 5.97 -7.80 20.54
CA LEU A 51 5.39 -8.05 21.86
C LEU A 51 3.88 -8.21 21.70
N ARG A 52 3.32 -9.20 22.39
CA ARG A 52 1.88 -9.43 22.46
C ARG A 52 1.36 -8.92 23.80
N PHE A 53 0.27 -8.18 23.76
CA PHE A 53 -0.38 -7.57 24.92
C PHE A 53 -1.79 -8.10 25.06
N GLU A 54 -2.16 -8.39 26.31
CA GLU A 54 -3.49 -8.81 26.71
C GLU A 54 -4.14 -7.72 27.58
N GLU A 55 -5.40 -7.93 27.97
CA GLU A 55 -6.15 -7.01 28.82
C GLU A 55 -5.42 -6.66 30.13
N SER A 56 -4.73 -7.65 30.72
CA SER A 56 -3.93 -7.47 31.94
C SER A 56 -2.80 -6.44 31.79
N ASN A 57 -2.36 -6.18 30.56
CA ASN A 57 -1.32 -5.20 30.25
C ASN A 57 -1.86 -3.79 30.03
N TRP A 58 -3.18 -3.57 30.01
CA TRP A 58 -3.76 -2.26 29.70
C TRP A 58 -3.24 -1.14 30.60
N SER A 59 -3.06 -1.43 31.89
CA SER A 59 -2.52 -0.49 32.89
C SER A 59 -1.05 -0.08 32.66
N LEU A 60 -0.32 -0.81 31.81
CA LEU A 60 1.07 -0.50 31.44
C LEU A 60 1.16 0.60 30.38
N PHE A 61 0.06 0.89 29.67
CA PHE A 61 0.03 1.90 28.62
C PHE A 61 -0.32 3.27 29.19
N ARG A 62 0.48 4.27 28.84
CA ARG A 62 0.17 5.68 29.09
C ARG A 62 0.20 6.46 27.80
N LEU A 63 -0.83 7.27 27.58
CA LEU A 63 -0.86 8.17 26.43
C LEU A 63 0.28 9.17 26.53
N THR A 64 0.98 9.38 25.42
CA THR A 64 2.03 10.41 25.30
C THR A 64 1.46 11.75 24.84
N SER A 65 0.22 11.75 24.35
CA SER A 65 -0.52 12.95 23.92
C SER A 65 -2.01 12.75 24.19
N ASN A 66 -2.67 13.79 24.70
CA ASN A 66 -4.13 13.82 24.86
C ASN A 66 -4.88 14.15 23.55
N LYS A 67 -4.14 14.52 22.49
CA LYS A 67 -4.70 14.70 21.14
C LYS A 67 -4.54 13.40 20.34
N PRO A 68 -5.57 13.00 19.57
CA PRO A 68 -5.47 11.83 18.70
C PRO A 68 -4.37 12.05 17.65
N SER A 69 -3.63 10.99 17.34
CA SER A 69 -2.62 11.01 16.27
C SER A 69 -3.22 10.85 14.89
N CYS A 70 -4.37 10.16 14.78
CA CYS A 70 -5.10 9.93 13.53
C CYS A 70 -6.57 9.57 13.85
N ASN A 71 -7.49 9.95 12.97
CA ASN A 71 -8.91 9.57 13.03
C ASN A 71 -9.26 8.85 11.72
N SER A 72 -9.39 7.52 11.76
CA SER A 72 -9.71 6.68 10.59
C SER A 72 -11.21 6.44 10.46
N GLY A 73 -11.64 5.80 9.38
CA GLY A 73 -13.05 5.43 9.20
C GLY A 73 -13.60 4.56 10.34
N ASP A 74 -12.78 3.65 10.87
CA ASP A 74 -13.15 2.65 11.86
C ASP A 74 -12.72 2.93 13.29
N ALA A 75 -11.79 3.87 13.52
CA ALA A 75 -11.15 4.04 14.84
C ALA A 75 -10.55 5.44 15.06
N VAL A 76 -10.17 5.71 16.30
CA VAL A 76 -9.32 6.84 16.68
C VAL A 76 -8.02 6.31 17.26
N TYR A 77 -6.90 6.89 16.87
CA TYR A 77 -5.56 6.48 17.29
C TYR A 77 -4.97 7.49 18.27
N TYR A 78 -4.36 6.98 19.34
CA TYR A 78 -3.61 7.78 20.31
C TYR A 78 -2.20 7.23 20.48
N SER A 79 -1.20 8.11 20.45
CA SER A 79 0.17 7.73 20.76
C SER A 79 0.31 7.34 22.24
N ALA A 80 0.96 6.23 22.51
CA ALA A 80 1.18 5.70 23.85
C ALA A 80 2.59 5.13 24.03
N ALA A 81 3.03 5.08 25.28
CA ALA A 81 4.24 4.40 25.72
C ALA A 81 3.86 3.23 26.63
N CYS A 82 4.60 2.12 26.54
CA CYS A 82 4.39 0.95 27.37
C CYS A 82 5.47 0.88 28.46
N ALA A 83 5.07 0.72 29.73
CA ALA A 83 6.02 0.66 30.84
C ALA A 83 6.97 -0.56 30.75
N SER A 84 6.51 -1.68 30.19
CA SER A 84 7.35 -2.87 29.98
C SER A 84 8.24 -2.81 28.73
N ASP A 85 8.03 -1.81 27.86
CA ASP A 85 8.88 -1.54 26.70
C ASP A 85 9.05 -0.02 26.50
N PRO A 86 9.88 0.63 27.34
CA PRO A 86 10.06 2.08 27.32
C PRO A 86 10.83 2.57 26.08
N SER A 87 11.44 1.65 25.32
CA SER A 87 12.25 1.99 24.15
C SER A 87 11.42 2.20 22.88
N ASN A 88 10.20 1.65 22.85
CA ASN A 88 9.30 1.72 21.72
C ASN A 88 8.08 2.60 22.01
N SER A 89 7.46 3.08 20.95
CA SER A 89 6.20 3.82 21.01
C SER A 89 5.13 3.01 20.29
N TYR A 90 3.90 3.08 20.81
CA TYR A 90 2.75 2.35 20.30
C TYR A 90 1.63 3.33 19.95
N ALA A 91 0.67 2.88 19.16
CA ALA A 91 -0.63 3.51 19.08
C ALA A 91 -1.69 2.63 19.72
N VAL A 92 -2.54 3.27 20.52
CA VAL A 92 -3.79 2.73 21.02
C VAL A 92 -4.87 3.08 20.01
N LYS A 93 -5.36 2.08 19.29
CA LYS A 93 -6.48 2.19 18.36
C LYS A 93 -7.76 1.87 19.11
N ILE A 94 -8.65 2.85 19.19
CA ILE A 94 -9.95 2.75 19.83
C ILE A 94 -11.00 2.64 18.73
N CYS A 95 -11.57 1.46 18.54
CA CYS A 95 -12.54 1.22 17.49
C CYS A 95 -13.85 2.01 17.74
N LYS A 96 -14.44 2.56 16.68
CA LYS A 96 -15.69 3.32 16.71
C LYS A 96 -16.91 2.41 16.83
N SER A 97 -18.04 3.01 17.23
CA SER A 97 -19.34 2.38 17.47
C SER A 97 -19.40 1.42 18.68
N PRO A 98 -20.32 1.66 19.64
CA PRO A 98 -20.55 0.76 20.78
C PRO A 98 -21.36 -0.50 20.43
N SER A 99 -22.00 -0.53 19.25
CA SER A 99 -22.97 -1.59 18.92
C SER A 99 -22.33 -2.99 18.92
N MET A 100 -23.10 -4.00 19.32
CA MET A 100 -22.61 -5.38 19.37
C MET A 100 -22.17 -5.87 17.98
N ASP A 101 -22.92 -5.51 16.94
CA ASP A 101 -22.58 -5.87 15.55
C ASP A 101 -21.25 -5.24 15.12
N ALA A 102 -21.00 -3.97 15.47
CA ALA A 102 -19.73 -3.32 15.16
C ALA A 102 -18.56 -3.95 15.93
N LYS A 103 -18.73 -4.24 17.22
CA LYS A 103 -17.70 -4.94 18.02
C LYS A 103 -17.35 -6.30 17.40
N GLN A 104 -18.37 -7.07 17.00
CA GLN A 104 -18.17 -8.36 16.34
C GLN A 104 -17.45 -8.21 15.00
N GLY A 105 -17.81 -7.19 14.21
CA GLY A 105 -17.11 -6.86 12.96
C GLY A 105 -15.63 -6.52 13.16
N HIS A 106 -15.31 -5.72 14.18
CA HIS A 106 -13.92 -5.38 14.52
C HIS A 106 -13.12 -6.61 14.93
N LEU A 107 -13.66 -7.46 15.82
CA LEU A 107 -13.01 -8.70 16.25
C LEU A 107 -12.83 -9.68 15.08
N TYR A 108 -13.81 -9.78 14.19
CA TYR A 108 -13.69 -10.56 12.96
C TYR A 108 -12.55 -10.03 12.06
N GLY A 109 -12.49 -8.72 11.84
CA GLY A 109 -11.42 -8.10 11.06
C GLY A 109 -10.03 -8.40 11.64
N LEU A 110 -9.88 -8.35 12.96
CA LEU A 110 -8.63 -8.71 13.65
C LEU A 110 -8.27 -10.18 13.44
N SER A 111 -9.26 -11.10 13.49
CA SER A 111 -9.04 -12.52 13.18
C SER A 111 -8.57 -12.73 11.74
N VAL A 112 -9.11 -11.97 10.77
CA VAL A 112 -8.63 -12.00 9.38
C VAL A 112 -7.18 -11.54 9.29
N GLN A 113 -6.84 -10.42 9.94
CA GLN A 113 -5.47 -9.89 9.96
C GLN A 113 -4.48 -10.89 10.56
N GLN A 114 -4.82 -11.51 11.70
CA GLN A 114 -3.96 -12.48 12.38
C GLN A 114 -3.78 -13.79 11.60
N SER A 115 -4.66 -14.08 10.64
CA SER A 115 -4.53 -15.26 9.78
C SER A 115 -3.48 -15.12 8.67
N MET A 116 -2.93 -13.91 8.47
CA MET A 116 -1.96 -13.62 7.42
C MET A 116 -0.57 -13.33 8.01
N PRO A 117 0.52 -13.68 7.31
CA PRO A 117 1.85 -13.21 7.65
C PRO A 117 1.92 -11.68 7.65
N PRO A 118 2.78 -11.08 8.50
CA PRO A 118 3.09 -9.66 8.46
C PRO A 118 3.47 -9.17 7.06
N HIS A 119 3.01 -7.98 6.71
CA HIS A 119 3.36 -7.34 5.45
C HIS A 119 3.58 -5.84 5.66
N PHE A 120 4.51 -5.25 4.91
CA PHE A 120 4.90 -3.85 5.07
C PHE A 120 3.71 -2.89 4.86
N ASN A 121 2.75 -3.22 4.00
CA ASN A 121 1.61 -2.35 3.72
C ASN A 121 0.30 -2.79 4.39
N LEU A 122 0.33 -3.69 5.36
CA LEU A 122 -0.86 -4.09 6.14
C LEU A 122 -0.70 -3.66 7.60
N GLN A 123 -1.78 -3.18 8.21
CA GLN A 123 -1.80 -2.89 9.64
C GLN A 123 -1.61 -4.18 10.44
N GLN A 124 -0.75 -4.14 11.45
CA GLN A 124 -0.48 -5.24 12.37
C GLN A 124 -0.96 -4.90 13.77
N ASP A 125 -1.49 -5.90 14.48
CA ASP A 125 -1.85 -5.78 15.88
C ASP A 125 -0.75 -6.40 16.76
N CYS A 126 -0.52 -5.78 17.92
CA CYS A 126 0.28 -6.31 19.02
C CYS A 126 -0.61 -6.90 20.11
N GLY A 127 -1.93 -6.97 19.91
CA GLY A 127 -2.88 -7.38 20.95
C GLY A 127 -4.15 -6.54 20.92
N HIS A 128 -5.25 -7.13 21.38
CA HIS A 128 -6.55 -6.48 21.44
C HIS A 128 -7.41 -7.03 22.57
N PHE A 129 -8.27 -6.19 23.14
CA PHE A 129 -9.16 -6.54 24.24
C PHE A 129 -10.34 -5.55 24.32
N LEU A 130 -11.32 -5.85 25.16
CA LEU A 130 -12.40 -4.92 25.50
C LEU A 130 -11.96 -4.06 26.69
N ALA A 131 -12.20 -2.75 26.62
CA ALA A 131 -11.90 -1.84 27.73
C ALA A 131 -12.92 -0.70 27.82
N CYS A 132 -13.18 -0.25 29.04
CA CYS A 132 -13.91 0.99 29.31
C CYS A 132 -13.01 2.19 28.98
N VAL A 133 -13.44 3.00 28.01
CA VAL A 133 -12.68 4.16 27.54
C VAL A 133 -13.38 5.45 28.00
N PRO A 134 -12.64 6.44 28.54
CA PRO A 134 -13.19 7.74 28.89
C PRO A 134 -13.82 8.45 27.69
N GLN A 135 -14.92 9.15 27.91
CA GLN A 135 -15.65 9.85 26.84
C GLN A 135 -14.79 10.92 26.13
N SER A 136 -13.80 11.51 26.82
CA SER A 136 -12.85 12.47 26.25
C SER A 136 -11.93 11.87 25.17
N MET A 137 -11.81 10.55 25.11
CA MET A 137 -11.00 9.84 24.11
C MET A 137 -11.84 9.33 22.93
N LEU A 138 -13.17 9.43 23.01
CA LEU A 138 -14.07 9.06 21.93
C LEU A 138 -14.15 10.20 20.89
N PRO A 139 -14.37 9.89 19.60
CA PRO A 139 -14.54 10.92 18.59
C PRO A 139 -15.74 11.83 18.91
N SER A 140 -15.57 13.14 18.67
CA SER A 140 -16.54 14.19 19.01
C SER A 140 -17.95 13.93 18.44
N ASP A 141 -18.05 13.23 17.32
CA ASP A 141 -19.33 12.93 16.65
C ASP A 141 -20.22 11.95 17.46
N GLU A 142 -19.64 11.18 18.40
CA GLU A 142 -20.39 10.28 19.30
C GLU A 142 -20.76 10.94 20.65
N VAL A 143 -20.32 12.18 20.88
CA VAL A 143 -20.56 12.94 22.12
C VAL A 143 -21.93 13.63 22.08
N SER A 144 -22.48 13.88 20.89
CA SER A 144 -23.68 14.70 20.65
C SER A 144 -24.95 13.93 20.31
N LEU A 145 -24.92 12.60 20.19
CA LEU A 145 -26.15 11.80 20.02
C LEU A 145 -26.86 11.65 21.38
N PRO A 146 -28.06 12.25 21.57
CA PRO A 146 -28.87 11.96 22.75
C PRO A 146 -29.34 10.52 22.62
N THR A 147 -28.95 9.66 23.56
CA THR A 147 -29.66 8.41 23.79
C THR A 147 -31.14 8.73 24.02
N THR A 148 -32.00 8.10 23.21
CA THR A 148 -33.47 7.93 23.32
C THR A 148 -34.17 8.53 24.54
N PRO A 149 -35.37 9.14 24.38
CA PRO A 149 -36.10 9.75 25.49
C PRO A 149 -36.38 8.72 26.60
N PRO A 150 -36.36 9.13 27.88
CA PRO A 150 -36.54 8.22 28.99
C PRO A 150 -37.95 7.63 28.96
N SER A 151 -38.04 6.30 28.93
CA SER A 151 -39.25 5.58 29.28
C SER A 151 -39.70 6.02 30.67
N SER A 152 -40.93 6.50 30.76
CA SER A 152 -41.58 7.04 31.95
C SER A 152 -41.81 5.96 33.02
N LEU A 153 -40.82 5.71 33.87
CA LEU A 153 -41.00 5.04 35.18
C LEU A 153 -40.02 5.68 36.20
N PRO A 154 -40.51 6.18 37.35
CA PRO A 154 -39.63 6.78 38.36
C PRO A 154 -38.96 5.69 39.20
N GLN A 155 -37.63 5.55 39.10
CA GLN A 155 -36.81 4.88 40.11
C GLN A 155 -35.91 5.90 40.82
N PRO A 156 -35.74 5.80 42.15
CA PRO A 156 -34.87 6.70 42.89
C PRO A 156 -33.45 6.13 42.88
N SER A 157 -32.56 6.71 42.07
CA SER A 157 -31.12 6.52 42.25
C SER A 157 -30.41 7.87 42.24
N MET A 158 -29.85 8.20 43.41
CA MET A 158 -28.92 9.30 43.60
C MET A 158 -27.71 9.08 42.69
N SER A 159 -27.63 9.81 41.58
CA SER A 159 -26.41 9.91 40.78
C SER A 159 -25.69 11.20 41.16
N ALA A 160 -24.48 11.05 41.69
CA ALA A 160 -23.59 12.16 42.02
C ALA A 160 -23.18 12.94 40.76
N PRO A 161 -22.96 14.26 40.85
CA PRO A 161 -22.60 15.08 39.69
C PRO A 161 -21.15 14.79 39.28
N GLY A 162 -20.94 14.08 38.16
CA GLY A 162 -19.61 13.92 37.56
C GLY A 162 -19.29 12.60 36.83
N GLN A 163 -20.21 11.63 36.74
CA GLN A 163 -19.92 10.39 36.01
C GLN A 163 -19.86 10.64 34.49
N GLN A 164 -18.64 10.88 33.98
CA GLN A 164 -18.33 10.65 32.57
C GLN A 164 -18.74 9.20 32.27
N VAL A 165 -19.66 9.01 31.32
CA VAL A 165 -20.14 7.68 30.96
C VAL A 165 -19.01 6.98 30.20
N GLU A 166 -18.21 6.20 30.90
CA GLU A 166 -17.24 5.29 30.28
C GLU A 166 -17.99 4.30 29.40
N ARG A 167 -17.51 4.10 28.18
CA ARG A 167 -18.13 3.17 27.23
C ARG A 167 -17.14 2.07 26.88
N GLU A 168 -17.60 0.83 26.93
CA GLU A 168 -16.79 -0.32 26.51
C GLU A 168 -16.54 -0.28 24.99
N ARG A 169 -15.29 -0.45 24.59
CA ARG A 169 -14.81 -0.43 23.20
C ARG A 169 -13.83 -1.58 22.96
N VAL A 170 -13.71 -1.99 21.69
CA VAL A 170 -12.58 -2.81 21.26
C VAL A 170 -11.36 -1.89 21.17
N VAL A 171 -10.33 -2.20 21.95
CA VAL A 171 -9.05 -1.50 21.96
C VAL A 171 -8.00 -2.42 21.35
N VAL A 172 -7.22 -1.88 20.42
CA VAL A 172 -6.15 -2.59 19.72
C VAL A 172 -4.85 -1.83 19.92
N ILE A 173 -3.79 -2.55 20.29
CA ILE A 173 -2.45 -1.99 20.39
C ILE A 173 -1.71 -2.28 19.08
N THR A 174 -1.03 -1.28 18.52
CA THR A 174 -0.20 -1.43 17.31
C THR A 174 1.13 -0.71 17.49
N SER A 175 2.20 -1.21 16.86
CA SER A 175 3.52 -0.57 16.87
C SER A 175 3.63 0.57 15.86
N GLU A 176 2.71 0.64 14.91
CA GLU A 176 2.66 1.71 13.92
C GLU A 176 1.76 2.86 14.36
N ILE A 177 2.34 4.07 14.47
CA ILE A 177 1.60 5.28 14.85
C ILE A 177 1.22 6.06 13.58
N PRO A 178 -0.04 5.96 13.10
CA PRO A 178 -0.47 6.76 11.97
C PRO A 178 -0.55 8.24 12.35
N ARG A 179 -0.16 9.11 11.41
CA ARG A 179 -0.29 10.57 11.56
C ARG A 179 -1.53 11.13 10.89
N GLN A 180 -1.99 10.46 9.84
CA GLN A 180 -3.14 10.89 9.06
C GLN A 180 -3.63 9.73 8.20
N THR A 181 -4.85 9.85 7.69
CA THR A 181 -5.38 8.97 6.64
C THR A 181 -5.00 9.49 5.24
N ALA A 182 -5.23 8.68 4.21
CA ALA A 182 -5.15 9.16 2.84
C ALA A 182 -6.21 10.24 2.55
N ALA A 183 -7.35 10.22 3.24
CA ALA A 183 -8.40 11.24 3.09
C ALA A 183 -7.92 12.61 3.61
N ASP A 184 -7.27 12.62 4.77
CA ASP A 184 -6.62 13.80 5.33
C ASP A 184 -5.53 14.33 4.40
N PHE A 185 -4.69 13.42 3.88
CA PHE A 185 -3.65 13.77 2.90
C PHE A 185 -4.21 14.46 1.66
N VAL A 186 -5.25 13.90 1.04
CA VAL A 186 -5.89 14.53 -0.14
C VAL A 186 -6.43 15.91 0.23
N ARG A 187 -7.17 16.03 1.33
CA ARG A 187 -7.73 17.31 1.78
C ARG A 187 -6.66 18.38 2.01
N GLU A 188 -5.57 18.04 2.68
CA GLU A 188 -4.48 18.97 3.01
C GLU A 188 -3.64 19.38 1.79
N TRP A 189 -3.50 18.49 0.80
CA TRP A 189 -2.62 18.69 -0.35
C TRP A 189 -3.33 19.26 -1.58
N ALA A 190 -4.61 19.63 -1.48
CA ALA A 190 -5.39 20.18 -2.60
C ALA A 190 -4.79 21.44 -3.24
N ALA A 191 -4.29 22.37 -2.43
CA ALA A 191 -3.60 23.56 -2.94
C ALA A 191 -2.25 23.21 -3.58
N PHE A 192 -1.54 22.22 -3.03
CA PHE A 192 -0.25 21.76 -3.55
C PHE A 192 -0.40 21.03 -4.89
N HIS A 193 -1.45 20.22 -5.07
CA HIS A 193 -1.73 19.57 -6.35
C HIS A 193 -1.90 20.59 -7.49
N LYS A 194 -2.54 21.74 -7.20
CA LYS A 194 -2.70 22.82 -8.19
C LYS A 194 -1.40 23.52 -8.54
N SER A 195 -0.47 23.66 -7.58
CA SER A 195 0.78 24.39 -7.79
C SER A 195 1.93 23.51 -8.30
N GLN A 196 2.00 22.25 -7.89
CA GLN A 196 3.03 21.28 -8.27
C GLN A 196 2.39 19.91 -8.61
N PRO A 197 1.64 19.83 -9.72
CA PRO A 197 0.88 18.63 -10.07
C PRO A 197 1.77 17.40 -10.26
N GLU A 198 2.92 17.56 -10.92
CA GLU A 198 3.84 16.44 -11.16
C GLU A 198 4.38 15.82 -9.87
N VAL A 199 4.74 16.64 -8.88
CA VAL A 199 5.25 16.16 -7.59
C VAL A 199 4.15 15.43 -6.82
N TYR A 200 2.94 15.99 -6.83
CA TYR A 200 1.78 15.39 -6.18
C TYR A 200 1.38 14.05 -6.81
N GLU A 201 1.16 14.02 -8.13
CA GLU A 201 0.72 12.82 -8.84
C GLU A 201 1.79 11.70 -8.80
N ARG A 202 3.08 12.06 -8.77
CA ARG A 202 4.16 11.10 -8.50
C ARG A 202 3.99 10.45 -7.12
N ARG A 203 3.64 11.24 -6.10
CA ARG A 203 3.37 10.73 -4.76
C ARG A 203 2.11 9.85 -4.72
N VAL A 204 1.06 10.22 -5.45
CA VAL A 204 -0.13 9.38 -5.65
C VAL A 204 0.26 8.02 -6.26
N CYS A 205 1.12 8.00 -7.28
CA CYS A 205 1.62 6.75 -7.86
C CYS A 205 2.33 5.87 -6.83
N PHE A 206 3.14 6.46 -5.94
CA PHE A 206 3.78 5.71 -4.86
C PHE A 206 2.80 5.16 -3.82
N LEU A 207 1.78 5.93 -3.42
CA LEU A 207 0.75 5.45 -2.50
C LEU A 207 -0.05 4.30 -3.11
N LEU A 208 -0.46 4.42 -4.38
CA LEU A 208 -1.13 3.37 -5.12
C LEU A 208 -0.23 2.14 -5.31
N LEU A 209 1.07 2.33 -5.52
CA LEU A 209 2.01 1.21 -5.63
C LEU A 209 2.10 0.43 -4.32
N GLN A 210 2.18 1.12 -3.18
CA GLN A 210 2.15 0.51 -1.85
C GLN A 210 0.82 -0.22 -1.57
N LEU A 211 -0.31 0.39 -1.97
CA LEU A 211 -1.63 -0.26 -1.90
C LEU A 211 -1.65 -1.55 -2.71
N CYS A 212 -1.13 -1.54 -3.94
CA CYS A 212 -1.08 -2.72 -4.80
C CYS A 212 -0.24 -3.85 -4.19
N HIS A 213 0.88 -3.54 -3.52
CA HIS A 213 1.66 -4.56 -2.79
C HIS A 213 0.84 -5.17 -1.64
N GLY A 214 0.15 -4.35 -0.86
CA GLY A 214 -0.72 -4.84 0.21
C GLY A 214 -1.85 -5.73 -0.31
N LEU A 215 -2.53 -5.30 -1.38
CA LEU A 215 -3.64 -6.06 -1.99
C LEU A 215 -3.19 -7.35 -2.70
N GLU A 216 -1.99 -7.35 -3.30
CA GLU A 216 -1.37 -8.56 -3.83
C GLU A 216 -1.16 -9.59 -2.71
N HIS A 217 -0.61 -9.17 -1.57
CA HIS A 217 -0.45 -10.03 -0.39
C HIS A 217 -1.78 -10.55 0.15
N LEU A 218 -2.82 -9.71 0.22
CA LEU A 218 -4.17 -10.17 0.60
C LEU A 218 -4.67 -11.27 -0.34
N LYS A 219 -4.50 -11.09 -1.65
CA LYS A 219 -4.90 -12.07 -2.66
C LYS A 219 -4.08 -13.35 -2.59
N GLU A 220 -2.79 -13.29 -2.30
CA GLU A 220 -1.98 -14.50 -2.08
C GLU A 220 -2.51 -15.34 -0.91
N HIS A 221 -3.06 -14.69 0.11
CA HIS A 221 -3.63 -15.33 1.30
C HIS A 221 -5.15 -15.53 1.24
N GLY A 222 -5.75 -15.36 0.07
CA GLY A 222 -7.17 -15.64 -0.11
C GLY A 222 -8.13 -14.61 0.51
N VAL A 223 -7.66 -13.40 0.80
CA VAL A 223 -8.46 -12.32 1.40
C VAL A 223 -8.86 -11.29 0.33
N THR A 224 -10.08 -10.78 0.44
CA THR A 224 -10.57 -9.61 -0.30
C THR A 224 -11.03 -8.56 0.72
N HIS A 225 -10.53 -7.33 0.61
CA HIS A 225 -10.73 -6.29 1.63
C HIS A 225 -12.17 -5.77 1.67
N ARG A 226 -12.75 -5.48 0.49
CA ARG A 226 -14.15 -5.04 0.29
C ARG A 226 -14.56 -3.68 0.86
N ASP A 227 -13.70 -3.01 1.61
CA ASP A 227 -13.97 -1.67 2.16
C ASP A 227 -12.83 -0.69 1.91
N LEU A 228 -12.25 -0.72 0.71
CA LEU A 228 -11.18 0.22 0.36
C LEU A 228 -11.75 1.61 0.11
N CYS A 229 -11.44 2.53 1.02
CA CYS A 229 -11.70 3.97 0.93
C CYS A 229 -10.50 4.73 1.53
N LEU A 230 -10.36 6.03 1.23
CA LEU A 230 -9.24 6.83 1.70
C LEU A 230 -9.10 6.91 3.23
N GLU A 231 -10.21 6.79 3.97
CA GLU A 231 -10.24 6.82 5.43
C GLU A 231 -9.67 5.55 6.09
N ASN A 232 -9.63 4.44 5.34
CA ASN A 232 -9.11 3.15 5.79
C ASN A 232 -7.64 2.92 5.39
N LEU A 233 -7.02 3.88 4.70
CA LEU A 233 -5.61 3.86 4.32
C LEU A 233 -4.83 4.81 5.22
N LEU A 234 -3.99 4.26 6.09
CA LEU A 234 -3.23 5.02 7.07
C LEU A 234 -1.85 5.40 6.54
N LEU A 235 -1.41 6.63 6.82
CA LEU A 235 -0.08 7.11 6.48
C LEU A 235 0.78 7.22 7.74
N VAL A 236 1.85 6.43 7.77
CA VAL A 236 2.83 6.36 8.85
C VAL A 236 4.14 6.98 8.38
N PRO A 237 4.80 7.84 9.17
CA PRO A 237 6.12 8.36 8.84
C PRO A 237 7.13 7.22 8.75
N ASN A 238 7.92 7.19 7.68
CA ASN A 238 8.96 6.17 7.51
C ASN A 238 10.33 6.61 8.07
N LEU A 239 10.34 7.54 9.03
CA LEU A 239 11.56 8.04 9.66
C LEU A 239 11.89 7.20 10.89
N ARG A 240 12.98 6.44 10.83
CA ARG A 240 13.68 6.03 12.05
C ARG A 240 14.30 7.29 12.66
N ARG A 241 13.94 7.62 13.90
CA ARG A 241 14.72 8.58 14.68
C ARG A 241 16.17 8.09 14.70
N PRO A 242 17.18 8.94 14.47
CA PRO A 242 18.55 8.60 14.82
C PRO A 242 18.57 8.17 16.28
N SER A 243 19.20 7.03 16.56
CA SER A 243 19.48 6.56 17.90
C SER A 243 20.17 7.67 18.71
N GLN A 244 19.49 8.09 19.78
CA GLN A 244 19.98 8.82 20.96
C GLN A 244 21.44 9.30 20.92
N PHE A 245 21.61 10.57 20.57
CA PHE A 245 22.54 11.44 21.30
C PHE A 245 21.74 12.65 21.78
N PRO A 246 21.68 12.94 23.09
CA PRO A 246 21.12 14.20 23.55
C PRO A 246 22.13 15.30 23.17
N GLN A 247 21.82 16.12 22.17
CA GLN A 247 22.51 17.41 22.02
C GLN A 247 22.15 18.26 23.23
N GLN A 248 23.04 18.25 24.21
CA GLN A 248 23.06 19.17 25.34
C GLN A 248 23.22 20.59 24.80
N THR A 249 22.21 21.41 25.09
CA THR A 249 22.30 22.82 25.51
C THR A 249 23.34 23.70 24.81
N THR A 250 22.86 24.56 23.92
CA THR A 250 23.16 26.00 24.03
C THR A 250 21.88 26.79 23.84
N THR A 251 21.62 27.63 24.84
CA THR A 251 20.55 28.62 24.94
C THR A 251 20.56 29.56 23.74
N ASP A 252 19.44 29.67 23.03
CA ASP A 252 19.04 30.93 22.39
C ASP A 252 17.51 30.99 22.24
N ASN A 253 16.93 31.98 22.92
CA ASN A 253 15.52 32.33 22.86
C ASN A 253 15.22 33.01 21.52
N GLY A 254 14.60 32.29 20.59
CA GLY A 254 13.98 32.84 19.39
C GLY A 254 12.73 32.04 19.01
N PRO A 255 11.63 32.68 18.56
CA PRO A 255 10.40 31.97 18.25
C PRO A 255 10.57 31.23 16.92
N SER A 256 10.85 29.93 16.99
CA SER A 256 10.98 29.04 15.82
C SER A 256 9.62 28.62 15.28
N TYR A 257 8.95 29.56 14.60
CA TYR A 257 7.91 29.23 13.62
C TYR A 257 8.60 28.71 12.34
N GLY A 258 8.30 27.46 11.92
CA GLY A 258 8.21 27.15 10.49
C GLY A 258 9.16 26.16 9.80
N SER A 259 10.13 25.50 10.45
CA SER A 259 11.07 24.62 9.70
C SER A 259 10.75 23.11 9.69
N SER A 260 9.96 22.59 10.64
CA SER A 260 9.73 21.13 10.75
C SER A 260 8.67 20.57 9.78
N GLY A 261 7.82 21.43 9.21
CA GLY A 261 6.77 21.04 8.26
C GLY A 261 7.30 20.73 6.86
N VAL A 262 8.35 21.42 6.42
CA VAL A 262 8.90 21.30 5.06
C VAL A 262 9.70 20.01 4.87
N ASP A 263 10.44 19.57 5.90
CA ASP A 263 11.20 18.30 5.85
C ASP A 263 10.31 17.06 5.96
N SER A 264 9.19 17.19 6.68
CA SER A 264 8.18 16.13 6.79
C SER A 264 7.42 15.92 5.46
N GLN A 265 7.28 16.97 4.64
CA GLN A 265 6.67 16.88 3.32
C GLN A 265 7.56 16.15 2.30
N ARG A 266 8.89 16.12 2.48
CA ARG A 266 9.81 15.52 1.49
C ARG A 266 9.79 14.00 1.45
N HIS A 267 9.57 13.33 2.59
CA HIS A 267 9.70 11.88 2.67
C HIS A 267 8.39 11.16 2.28
N LEU A 268 8.51 10.08 1.50
CA LEU A 268 7.38 9.22 1.16
C LEU A 268 6.87 8.49 2.44
N PRO A 269 5.60 8.67 2.85
CA PRO A 269 5.05 7.92 3.97
C PRO A 269 4.84 6.45 3.61
N ARG A 270 4.88 5.60 4.64
CA ARG A 270 4.44 4.21 4.57
C ARG A 270 2.92 4.18 4.59
N LEU A 271 2.31 3.54 3.59
CA LEU A 271 0.87 3.31 3.54
C LEU A 271 0.52 1.96 4.18
N LEU A 272 -0.50 1.95 5.04
CA LEU A 272 -1.07 0.75 5.66
C LEU A 272 -2.55 0.60 5.31
N ILE A 273 -2.92 -0.58 4.81
CA ILE A 273 -4.31 -1.00 4.70
C ILE A 273 -4.80 -1.41 6.10
N SER A 274 -5.90 -0.80 6.54
CA SER A 274 -6.54 -1.04 7.84
C SER A 274 -8.03 -1.30 7.67
N ASN A 275 -8.74 -1.59 8.76
CA ASN A 275 -10.18 -1.86 8.79
C ASN A 275 -10.61 -3.09 7.96
N PHE A 276 -10.35 -4.27 8.50
CA PHE A 276 -10.74 -5.55 7.88
C PHE A 276 -12.14 -6.01 8.26
N ALA A 277 -13.00 -5.16 8.83
CA ALA A 277 -14.29 -5.57 9.38
C ALA A 277 -15.24 -6.18 8.32
N LYS A 278 -15.13 -5.75 7.05
CA LYS A 278 -15.92 -6.27 5.92
C LYS A 278 -15.14 -7.25 5.03
N ALA A 279 -13.91 -7.58 5.40
CA ALA A 279 -13.06 -8.45 4.60
C ALA A 279 -13.71 -9.83 4.42
N LYS A 280 -13.39 -10.51 3.33
CA LYS A 280 -13.87 -11.87 3.07
C LYS A 280 -12.67 -12.78 2.83
N ARG A 281 -12.63 -13.90 3.56
CA ARG A 281 -11.70 -15.00 3.32
C ARG A 281 -12.31 -15.97 2.31
N ARG A 282 -11.49 -16.50 1.39
CA ARG A 282 -11.87 -17.63 0.54
C ARG A 282 -12.10 -18.87 1.40
N SER A 283 -13.17 -19.61 1.10
CA SER A 283 -13.39 -20.93 1.69
C SER A 283 -12.38 -21.94 1.12
N SER A 284 -12.19 -23.09 1.80
CA SER A 284 -11.31 -24.16 1.29
C SER A 284 -11.80 -24.74 -0.04
N GLU A 285 -13.11 -24.71 -0.29
CA GLU A 285 -13.74 -25.13 -1.55
C GLU A 285 -13.39 -24.21 -2.73
N ASP A 286 -13.23 -22.91 -2.47
CA ASP A 286 -12.81 -21.90 -3.46
C ASP A 286 -11.33 -21.98 -3.86
N ALA A 287 -10.48 -22.58 -3.02
CA ALA A 287 -9.03 -22.66 -3.24
C ALA A 287 -8.64 -23.79 -4.22
N ALA A 288 -9.41 -24.89 -4.23
CA ALA A 288 -9.21 -26.03 -5.13
C ALA A 288 -9.41 -25.67 -6.61
N SER A 289 -10.14 -24.58 -6.91
CA SER A 289 -10.44 -24.15 -8.27
C SER A 289 -9.33 -23.32 -8.94
N THR A 290 -8.24 -23.00 -8.23
CA THR A 290 -7.18 -22.08 -8.71
C THR A 290 -5.75 -22.62 -8.64
N SER A 291 -5.53 -23.82 -8.10
CA SER A 291 -4.25 -24.52 -8.24
C SER A 291 -4.12 -25.01 -9.68
N VAL A 292 -3.28 -24.36 -10.48
CA VAL A 292 -3.10 -24.68 -11.90
C VAL A 292 -2.20 -25.93 -12.03
N ASP A 293 -2.77 -27.13 -11.86
CA ASP A 293 -2.26 -28.35 -12.52
C ASP A 293 -2.93 -28.42 -13.92
N PRO A 294 -2.16 -28.54 -15.02
CA PRO A 294 -2.70 -28.67 -16.38
C PRO A 294 -3.75 -29.78 -16.56
N ARG A 295 -3.79 -30.78 -15.67
CA ARG A 295 -4.78 -31.87 -15.69
C ARG A 295 -6.18 -31.47 -15.19
N ILE A 296 -6.30 -30.39 -14.40
CA ILE A 296 -7.57 -29.91 -13.81
C ILE A 296 -8.43 -29.14 -14.84
N LYS A 297 -7.86 -28.68 -15.97
CA LYS A 297 -8.62 -28.07 -17.09
C LYS A 297 -9.78 -28.94 -17.60
N ARG A 298 -9.70 -30.26 -17.48
CA ARG A 298 -10.77 -31.20 -17.86
C ARG A 298 -11.93 -31.26 -16.87
N ASP A 299 -11.70 -30.89 -15.61
CA ASP A 299 -12.71 -30.98 -14.54
C ASP A 299 -13.51 -29.68 -14.34
N HIS A 300 -13.06 -28.56 -14.90
CA HIS A 300 -13.86 -27.33 -14.94
C HIS A 300 -15.20 -27.48 -15.71
N ALA A 301 -15.30 -28.45 -16.62
CA ALA A 301 -16.56 -28.78 -17.32
C ALA A 301 -17.62 -29.44 -16.41
N ARG A 302 -17.25 -29.84 -15.18
CA ARG A 302 -18.13 -30.49 -14.21
C ARG A 302 -18.53 -29.58 -13.04
N LEU A 303 -17.93 -28.40 -12.93
CA LEU A 303 -18.30 -27.43 -11.91
C LEU A 303 -19.56 -26.67 -12.35
N ALA A 304 -20.45 -26.43 -11.40
CA ALA A 304 -21.66 -25.67 -11.66
C ALA A 304 -21.30 -24.22 -12.07
N PRO A 305 -21.99 -23.62 -13.06
CA PRO A 305 -21.65 -22.30 -13.62
C PRO A 305 -21.52 -21.19 -12.57
N GLU A 306 -22.28 -21.27 -11.47
CA GLU A 306 -22.26 -20.32 -10.36
C GLU A 306 -20.94 -20.34 -9.57
N ILE A 307 -20.27 -21.49 -9.46
CA ILE A 307 -18.96 -21.64 -8.80
C ILE A 307 -17.86 -21.03 -9.68
N VAL A 308 -17.96 -21.20 -10.99
CA VAL A 308 -17.08 -20.55 -11.97
C VAL A 308 -17.34 -19.03 -12.00
N SER A 309 -18.59 -18.61 -11.83
CA SER A 309 -18.97 -17.20 -11.73
C SER A 309 -18.49 -16.55 -10.41
N ALA A 310 -18.45 -17.28 -9.29
CA ALA A 310 -17.97 -16.79 -8.01
C ALA A 310 -16.50 -16.31 -8.07
N ALA A 311 -15.68 -16.90 -8.93
CA ALA A 311 -14.30 -16.48 -9.19
C ALA A 311 -14.20 -15.12 -9.91
N GLN A 312 -15.23 -14.72 -10.67
CA GLN A 312 -15.29 -13.44 -11.38
C GLN A 312 -15.62 -12.27 -10.42
N TYR A 313 -16.22 -12.54 -9.26
CA TYR A 313 -16.42 -11.57 -8.17
C TYR A 313 -15.15 -11.27 -7.35
N ARG A 314 -14.00 -11.85 -7.72
CA ARG A 314 -12.72 -11.70 -6.98
C ARG A 314 -11.92 -10.43 -7.33
N LYS A 315 -12.42 -9.61 -8.27
CA LYS A 315 -11.80 -8.32 -8.64
C LYS A 315 -12.49 -7.09 -8.03
N PHE A 316 -12.97 -7.23 -6.79
CA PHE A 316 -13.66 -6.17 -6.07
C PHE A 316 -12.70 -5.07 -5.60
N ASP A 317 -11.57 -5.47 -5.02
CA ASP A 317 -10.55 -4.55 -4.52
C ASP A 317 -9.91 -3.75 -5.68
N GLU A 318 -9.75 -4.35 -6.86
CA GLU A 318 -9.31 -3.68 -8.09
C GLU A 318 -10.28 -2.56 -8.48
N PHE A 319 -11.58 -2.83 -8.42
CA PHE A 319 -12.61 -1.83 -8.73
C PHE A 319 -12.57 -0.65 -7.76
N GLN A 320 -12.50 -0.93 -6.45
CA GLN A 320 -12.37 0.14 -5.44
C GLN A 320 -11.06 0.92 -5.62
N THR A 321 -9.96 0.26 -6.01
CA THR A 321 -8.71 0.94 -6.34
C THR A 321 -8.87 1.90 -7.52
N GLY A 322 -9.68 1.53 -8.52
CA GLY A 322 -10.05 2.42 -9.63
C GLY A 322 -10.76 3.69 -9.18
N ILE A 323 -11.67 3.58 -8.19
CA ILE A 323 -12.34 4.74 -7.56
C ILE A 323 -11.34 5.60 -6.80
N LEU A 324 -10.48 4.96 -5.98
CA LEU A 324 -9.45 5.66 -5.19
C LEU A 324 -8.52 6.51 -6.06
N ILE A 325 -8.25 6.14 -7.31
CA ILE A 325 -7.44 6.95 -8.24
C ILE A 325 -8.11 8.33 -8.47
N TYR A 326 -9.43 8.37 -8.68
CA TYR A 326 -10.14 9.64 -8.84
C TYR A 326 -10.07 10.48 -7.57
N GLU A 327 -10.38 9.87 -6.42
CA GLU A 327 -10.39 10.56 -5.14
C GLU A 327 -9.00 11.11 -4.76
N LEU A 328 -7.94 10.32 -4.98
CA LEU A 328 -6.54 10.76 -4.80
C LEU A 328 -6.14 11.90 -5.73
N LEU A 329 -6.78 12.04 -6.89
CA LEU A 329 -6.52 13.11 -7.85
C LEU A 329 -7.47 14.31 -7.68
N HIS A 330 -8.13 14.41 -6.51
CA HIS A 330 -9.09 15.45 -6.19
C HIS A 330 -10.28 15.50 -7.17
N GLN A 331 -10.61 14.35 -7.77
CA GLN A 331 -11.82 14.16 -8.55
C GLN A 331 -12.86 13.45 -7.69
N ALA A 332 -14.14 13.72 -7.96
CA ALA A 332 -15.22 13.00 -7.30
C ALA A 332 -15.31 11.55 -7.77
N ASN A 333 -15.91 10.69 -6.95
CA ASN A 333 -16.20 9.31 -7.32
C ASN A 333 -17.06 9.28 -8.61
N PRO A 334 -16.60 8.65 -9.70
CA PRO A 334 -17.31 8.62 -10.99
C PRO A 334 -18.78 8.18 -10.87
N PHE A 335 -19.06 7.24 -9.97
CA PHE A 335 -20.37 6.65 -9.81
C PHE A 335 -21.28 7.40 -8.82
N GLU A 336 -20.77 8.44 -8.18
CA GLU A 336 -21.57 9.40 -7.41
C GLU A 336 -21.96 10.60 -8.28
N VAL A 337 -21.05 11.06 -9.14
CA VAL A 337 -21.32 12.13 -10.10
C VAL A 337 -22.31 11.70 -11.18
N SER A 338 -22.15 10.46 -11.67
CA SER A 338 -23.01 9.89 -12.70
C SER A 338 -23.63 8.57 -12.22
N PRO A 339 -24.70 8.61 -11.40
CA PRO A 339 -25.39 7.40 -10.91
C PRO A 339 -25.85 6.48 -12.04
N ALA A 340 -26.16 7.03 -13.22
CA ALA A 340 -26.53 6.28 -14.42
C ALA A 340 -25.46 5.24 -14.83
N LEU A 341 -24.18 5.44 -14.49
CA LEU A 341 -23.12 4.46 -14.74
C LEU A 341 -23.31 3.17 -13.92
N LYS A 342 -24.00 3.22 -12.77
CA LYS A 342 -24.31 2.00 -11.99
C LYS A 342 -25.52 1.25 -12.56
N GLU A 343 -26.42 1.97 -13.20
CA GLU A 343 -27.70 1.45 -13.70
C GLU A 343 -27.60 0.92 -15.14
N GLN A 344 -26.50 1.23 -15.84
CA GLN A 344 -26.25 0.83 -17.23
C GLN A 344 -24.93 0.05 -17.33
N ASP A 345 -24.83 -0.85 -18.33
CA ASP A 345 -23.55 -1.47 -18.72
C ASP A 345 -22.65 -0.43 -19.41
N TYR A 346 -22.11 0.48 -18.60
CA TYR A 346 -21.33 1.62 -19.08
C TYR A 346 -20.09 1.19 -19.86
N ARG A 347 -19.63 2.07 -20.74
CA ARG A 347 -18.35 1.89 -21.43
C ARG A 347 -17.26 2.71 -20.73
N CYS A 348 -16.01 2.26 -20.81
CA CYS A 348 -14.91 2.97 -20.13
C CYS A 348 -14.65 4.37 -20.69
N GLU A 349 -15.13 4.65 -21.89
CA GLU A 349 -15.12 5.98 -22.51
C GLU A 349 -16.12 6.95 -21.86
N GLU A 350 -17.12 6.43 -21.13
CA GLU A 350 -18.15 7.22 -20.43
C GLU A 350 -17.72 7.62 -19.02
N LEU A 351 -16.60 7.08 -18.52
CA LEU A 351 -16.00 7.51 -17.27
C LEU A 351 -15.49 8.96 -17.40
N PRO A 352 -15.67 9.82 -16.36
CA PRO A 352 -15.18 11.19 -16.40
C PRO A 352 -13.68 11.26 -16.72
N PRO A 353 -13.22 12.17 -17.59
CA PRO A 353 -11.80 12.30 -17.89
C PRO A 353 -11.05 12.86 -16.68
N ILE A 354 -9.81 12.39 -16.48
CA ILE A 354 -8.90 12.96 -15.47
C ILE A 354 -8.13 14.12 -16.14
N PRO A 355 -8.08 15.32 -15.53
CA PRO A 355 -7.34 16.44 -16.10
C PRO A 355 -5.87 16.10 -16.35
N SER A 356 -5.38 16.36 -17.56
CA SER A 356 -3.99 16.08 -17.95
C SER A 356 -3.04 17.18 -17.48
N VAL A 357 -2.74 17.21 -16.18
CA VAL A 357 -1.92 18.25 -15.54
C VAL A 357 -0.46 17.84 -15.29
N SER A 358 -0.12 16.57 -15.48
CA SER A 358 1.23 16.04 -15.30
C SER A 358 1.55 14.88 -16.25
N LEU A 359 2.80 14.42 -16.26
CA LEU A 359 3.22 13.24 -17.01
C LEU A 359 2.56 11.93 -16.54
N TYR A 360 1.99 11.90 -15.33
CA TYR A 360 1.32 10.73 -14.77
C TYR A 360 -0.18 10.70 -15.08
N SER A 361 -0.81 11.85 -15.35
CA SER A 361 -2.27 11.99 -15.42
C SER A 361 -2.90 11.04 -16.44
N THR A 362 -2.37 11.00 -17.67
CA THR A 362 -2.87 10.12 -18.74
C THR A 362 -2.70 8.63 -18.38
N GLY A 363 -1.60 8.29 -17.72
CA GLY A 363 -1.33 6.93 -17.26
C GLY A 363 -2.26 6.50 -16.13
N LEU A 364 -2.52 7.39 -15.17
CA LEU A 364 -3.45 7.18 -14.08
C LEU A 364 -4.89 7.09 -14.59
N GLN A 365 -5.29 7.89 -15.57
CA GLN A 365 -6.57 7.77 -16.26
C GLN A 365 -6.72 6.40 -16.92
N ARG A 366 -5.71 5.97 -17.67
CA ARG A 366 -5.73 4.66 -18.33
C ARG A 366 -5.82 3.53 -17.30
N LEU A 367 -5.05 3.62 -16.22
CA LEU A 367 -5.09 2.64 -15.13
C LEU A 367 -6.49 2.58 -14.49
N ALA A 368 -7.10 3.74 -14.21
CA ALA A 368 -8.45 3.80 -13.67
C ALA A 368 -9.48 3.14 -14.60
N GLN A 369 -9.40 3.39 -15.92
CA GLN A 369 -10.27 2.73 -16.92
C GLN A 369 -10.09 1.21 -16.97
N LEU A 370 -8.88 0.70 -16.77
CA LEU A 370 -8.59 -0.74 -16.75
C LEU A 370 -9.11 -1.41 -15.46
N LEU A 371 -9.05 -0.70 -14.33
CA LEU A 371 -9.56 -1.15 -13.03
C LEU A 371 -11.08 -1.02 -12.92
N LEU A 372 -11.67 -0.03 -13.59
CA LEU A 372 -13.11 0.22 -13.65
C LEU A 372 -13.75 -0.39 -14.92
N GLN A 373 -13.18 -1.47 -15.45
CA GLN A 373 -13.91 -2.25 -16.45
C GLN A 373 -15.19 -2.83 -15.81
N PRO A 374 -16.38 -2.64 -16.41
CA PRO A 374 -17.62 -3.21 -15.89
C PRO A 374 -17.55 -4.73 -15.84
N ASP A 375 -17.10 -5.35 -16.94
CA ASP A 375 -16.85 -6.78 -17.06
C ASP A 375 -15.64 -7.21 -16.22
N PRO A 376 -15.81 -8.02 -15.15
CA PRO A 376 -14.72 -8.47 -14.30
C PRO A 376 -13.70 -9.35 -15.05
N ILE A 377 -14.07 -9.96 -16.17
CA ILE A 377 -13.14 -10.76 -16.97
C ILE A 377 -12.12 -9.83 -17.64
N LYS A 378 -12.58 -8.69 -18.17
CA LYS A 378 -11.74 -7.67 -18.82
C LYS A 378 -10.99 -6.77 -17.84
N ARG A 379 -11.51 -6.62 -16.62
CA ARG A 379 -10.86 -5.86 -15.55
C ARG A 379 -9.46 -6.41 -15.27
N ILE A 380 -8.45 -5.57 -15.21
CA ILE A 380 -7.08 -6.04 -14.95
C ILE A 380 -6.93 -6.57 -13.52
N HIS A 381 -5.92 -7.41 -13.30
CA HIS A 381 -5.53 -7.85 -11.96
C HIS A 381 -4.70 -6.79 -11.24
N ILE A 382 -4.69 -6.82 -9.90
CA ILE A 382 -3.88 -5.87 -9.11
C ILE A 382 -2.37 -5.97 -9.41
N GLN A 383 -1.86 -7.15 -9.80
CA GLN A 383 -0.47 -7.32 -10.21
C GLN A 383 -0.14 -6.62 -11.52
N GLU A 384 -1.12 -6.42 -12.40
CA GLU A 384 -0.95 -5.64 -13.62
C GLU A 384 -0.98 -4.15 -13.29
N ALA A 385 -1.88 -3.71 -12.40
CA ALA A 385 -1.90 -2.34 -11.88
C ALA A 385 -0.57 -1.96 -11.21
N LYS A 386 0.00 -2.85 -10.40
CA LYS A 386 1.34 -2.70 -9.80
C LYS A 386 2.42 -2.43 -10.85
N ARG A 387 2.45 -3.22 -11.93
CA ARG A 387 3.42 -3.07 -13.03
C ARG A 387 3.22 -1.78 -13.81
N ILE A 388 1.97 -1.38 -14.06
CA ILE A 388 1.64 -0.10 -14.68
C ILE A 388 2.19 1.06 -13.84
N LEU A 389 1.95 1.05 -12.52
CA LEU A 389 2.46 2.08 -11.61
C LEU A 389 4.00 2.11 -11.56
N GLN A 390 4.65 0.93 -11.57
CA GLN A 390 6.11 0.85 -11.69
C GLN A 390 6.62 1.45 -13.01
N SER A 391 5.93 1.19 -14.13
CA SER A 391 6.24 1.79 -15.43
C SER A 391 6.02 3.31 -15.43
N LEU A 392 4.97 3.80 -14.78
CA LEU A 392 4.73 5.23 -14.61
C LEU A 392 5.77 5.91 -13.72
N LEU A 393 6.32 5.24 -12.71
CA LEU A 393 7.33 5.82 -11.83
C LEU A 393 8.75 5.81 -12.43
N TRP A 394 9.14 4.71 -13.08
CA TRP A 394 10.54 4.47 -13.49
C TRP A 394 10.74 4.11 -14.97
N GLY A 395 9.67 3.97 -15.74
CA GLY A 395 9.69 3.59 -17.15
C GLY A 395 9.57 2.06 -17.36
N PRO A 396 9.57 1.59 -18.62
CA PRO A 396 9.90 2.35 -19.83
C PRO A 396 8.80 3.34 -20.26
N ARG A 397 9.20 4.49 -20.81
CA ARG A 397 8.29 5.55 -21.30
C ARG A 397 7.78 5.24 -22.71
N LYS A 398 6.69 5.89 -23.09
CA LYS A 398 6.00 5.72 -24.39
C LYS A 398 6.98 5.82 -25.58
N ASP A 399 7.81 6.85 -25.61
CA ASP A 399 8.75 7.11 -26.70
C ASP A 399 9.72 5.94 -26.95
N LEU A 400 10.22 5.33 -25.87
CA LEU A 400 11.09 4.15 -25.98
C LEU A 400 10.34 2.96 -26.58
N MET A 401 9.07 2.77 -26.19
CA MET A 401 8.23 1.68 -26.69
C MET A 401 7.89 1.87 -28.17
N GLU A 402 7.59 3.10 -28.60
CA GLU A 402 7.30 3.45 -30.00
C GLU A 402 8.52 3.28 -30.89
N GLN A 403 9.70 3.76 -30.46
CA GLN A 403 10.95 3.57 -31.19
C GLN A 403 11.33 2.10 -31.39
N GLN A 404 11.10 1.27 -30.37
CA GLN A 404 11.30 -0.17 -30.52
C GLN A 404 10.33 -0.69 -31.59
N ARG A 405 9.04 -0.36 -31.52
CA ARG A 405 8.05 -0.82 -32.51
C ARG A 405 8.39 -0.43 -33.95
N GLU A 406 8.77 0.82 -34.19
CA GLU A 406 9.11 1.34 -35.53
C GLU A 406 10.30 0.62 -36.16
N LYS A 407 11.36 0.38 -35.38
CA LYS A 407 12.53 -0.38 -35.85
C LYS A 407 12.20 -1.81 -36.28
N HIS A 408 11.20 -2.43 -35.66
CA HIS A 408 10.74 -3.77 -36.03
C HIS A 408 9.78 -3.76 -37.23
N GLY A 409 9.02 -2.68 -37.45
CA GLY A 409 8.10 -2.56 -38.59
C GLY A 409 8.80 -2.44 -39.96
N GLN A 410 10.10 -2.09 -39.97
CA GLN A 410 10.91 -1.93 -41.18
C GLN A 410 11.83 -3.14 -41.49
N GLY A 411 11.87 -4.16 -40.63
CA GLY A 411 12.74 -5.34 -40.78
C GLY A 411 12.02 -6.55 -41.39
N VAL A 412 12.19 -6.78 -42.69
CA VAL A 412 11.81 -8.04 -43.35
C VAL A 412 12.87 -9.11 -43.03
N GLY A 413 12.57 -10.05 -42.13
CA GLY A 413 13.32 -11.30 -41.98
C GLY A 413 13.81 -11.62 -40.56
N PHE A 414 13.24 -12.71 -40.01
CA PHE A 414 13.79 -13.65 -39.01
C PHE A 414 14.80 -13.15 -37.96
N VAL A 415 14.36 -13.01 -36.70
CA VAL A 415 14.71 -13.83 -35.51
C VAL A 415 13.88 -13.29 -34.34
N ASP A 416 13.01 -14.12 -33.75
CA ASP A 416 12.11 -13.76 -32.62
C ASP A 416 12.85 -13.26 -31.36
N GLY A 417 14.16 -13.50 -31.29
CA GLY A 417 15.06 -13.06 -30.22
C GLY A 417 15.39 -11.55 -30.20
N SER A 418 15.20 -10.79 -31.29
CA SER A 418 15.55 -9.35 -31.33
C SER A 418 14.48 -8.44 -30.73
N ARG A 419 13.23 -8.92 -30.62
CA ARG A 419 12.07 -8.14 -30.12
C ARG A 419 12.26 -7.56 -28.72
N HIS A 420 13.12 -8.18 -27.93
CA HIS A 420 13.30 -7.86 -26.52
C HIS A 420 14.68 -7.28 -26.20
N GLU A 421 15.58 -7.18 -27.18
CA GLU A 421 16.96 -6.78 -26.94
C GLU A 421 17.07 -5.33 -26.47
N GLY A 422 16.32 -4.40 -27.09
CA GLY A 422 16.30 -3.00 -26.66
C GLY A 422 15.76 -2.81 -25.23
N LEU A 423 14.75 -3.60 -24.83
CA LEU A 423 14.21 -3.58 -23.48
C LEU A 423 15.13 -4.25 -22.47
N LEU A 424 15.83 -5.31 -22.86
CA LEU A 424 16.86 -5.94 -22.05
C LEU A 424 18.01 -4.97 -21.78
N ASN A 425 18.49 -4.28 -22.81
CA ASN A 425 19.52 -3.24 -22.67
C ASN A 425 19.07 -2.11 -21.75
N TRP A 426 17.83 -1.64 -21.90
CA TRP A 426 17.25 -0.64 -21.00
C TRP A 426 17.19 -1.14 -19.55
N LEU A 427 16.76 -2.38 -19.33
CA LEU A 427 16.74 -2.99 -18.00
C LEU A 427 18.13 -3.07 -17.40
N ASP A 428 19.13 -3.55 -18.13
CA ASP A 428 20.48 -3.70 -17.61
C ASP A 428 21.12 -2.35 -17.29
N VAL A 429 20.89 -1.32 -18.10
CA VAL A 429 21.29 0.06 -17.78
C VAL A 429 20.61 0.55 -16.50
N LYS A 430 19.29 0.37 -16.35
CA LYS A 430 18.57 0.78 -15.14
C LYS A 430 19.08 0.05 -13.90
N ARG A 431 19.37 -1.24 -14.02
CA ARG A 431 19.92 -2.04 -12.93
C ARG A 431 21.31 -1.58 -12.52
N ALA A 432 22.19 -1.32 -13.50
CA ALA A 432 23.54 -0.82 -13.25
C ALA A 432 23.51 0.56 -12.56
N LEU A 433 22.67 1.49 -13.03
CA LEU A 433 22.50 2.81 -12.42
C LEU A 433 22.00 2.72 -10.97
N LEU A 434 21.04 1.81 -10.71
CA LEU A 434 20.54 1.61 -9.35
C LEU A 434 21.62 1.03 -8.43
N MET A 435 22.40 0.05 -8.92
CA MET A 435 23.53 -0.48 -8.16
C MET A 435 24.58 0.59 -7.84
N MET A 436 24.89 1.45 -8.81
CA MET A 436 25.83 2.57 -8.62
C MET A 436 25.31 3.54 -7.54
N LYS A 437 24.02 3.91 -7.60
CA LYS A 437 23.38 4.75 -6.57
C LYS A 437 23.53 4.16 -5.16
N PHE A 438 23.33 2.85 -5.00
CA PHE A 438 23.49 2.19 -3.69
C PHE A 438 24.95 2.05 -3.26
N ALA A 439 25.88 1.86 -4.19
CA ALA A 439 27.30 1.84 -3.90
C ALA A 439 27.80 3.20 -3.39
N GLU A 440 27.41 4.30 -4.06
CA GLU A 440 27.73 5.67 -3.63
C GLU A 440 27.16 5.95 -2.23
N ARG A 441 25.89 5.62 -1.99
CA ARG A 441 25.27 5.78 -0.67
C ARG A 441 25.93 4.96 0.44
N SER A 442 26.51 3.80 0.12
CA SER A 442 27.18 2.98 1.14
C SER A 442 28.41 3.67 1.76
N LEU A 443 28.94 4.71 1.09
CA LEU A 443 30.03 5.54 1.59
C LEU A 443 29.52 6.70 2.48
N GLU A 444 28.22 6.94 2.54
CA GLU A 444 27.57 8.00 3.32
C GLU A 444 26.81 7.38 4.53
N PRO A 445 27.44 7.19 5.71
CA PRO A 445 26.83 6.48 6.84
C PRO A 445 25.56 7.15 7.40
N GLU A 446 25.33 8.42 7.09
CA GLU A 446 24.13 9.17 7.49
C GLU A 446 22.94 8.96 6.54
N ARG A 447 23.15 8.41 5.33
CA ARG A 447 22.11 8.20 4.33
C ARG A 447 21.70 6.73 4.22
N ASN A 448 20.69 6.36 5.00
CA ASN A 448 20.02 5.06 4.81
C ASN A 448 19.23 5.03 3.49
N ALA A 449 18.93 3.82 3.01
CA ALA A 449 18.04 3.63 1.87
C ALA A 449 16.65 4.24 2.16
N GLU A 450 16.06 4.92 1.19
CA GLU A 450 14.72 5.48 1.31
C GLU A 450 13.68 4.46 0.80
N LEU A 451 12.41 4.67 1.17
CA LEU A 451 11.31 3.80 0.72
C LEU A 451 11.22 3.72 -0.81
N GLU A 452 11.44 4.86 -1.48
CA GLU A 452 11.42 4.94 -2.93
C GLU A 452 12.48 4.04 -3.58
N ASP A 453 13.66 3.93 -2.96
CA ASP A 453 14.74 3.08 -3.46
C ASP A 453 14.39 1.61 -3.31
N TRP A 454 13.77 1.23 -2.19
CA TRP A 454 13.34 -0.14 -1.99
C TRP A 454 12.26 -0.54 -3.00
N LEU A 455 11.24 0.29 -3.19
CA LEU A 455 10.18 0.04 -4.18
C LEU A 455 10.76 -0.03 -5.61
N CYS A 456 11.71 0.85 -5.93
CA CYS A 456 12.44 0.83 -7.21
C CYS A 456 13.27 -0.46 -7.38
N CYS A 457 13.94 -0.91 -6.31
CA CYS A 457 14.72 -2.14 -6.29
C CYS A 457 13.83 -3.39 -6.46
N GLN A 458 12.65 -3.42 -5.85
CA GLN A 458 11.67 -4.49 -6.05
C GLN A 458 11.20 -4.56 -7.50
N TYR A 459 11.02 -3.41 -8.18
CA TYR A 459 10.70 -3.40 -9.60
C TYR A 459 11.83 -3.99 -10.44
N PHE A 460 13.05 -3.44 -10.36
CA PHE A 460 14.14 -3.84 -11.25
C PHE A 460 14.74 -5.22 -10.93
N SER A 461 14.50 -5.76 -9.73
CA SER A 461 14.88 -7.15 -9.38
C SER A 461 13.94 -8.21 -9.97
N SER A 462 12.70 -7.84 -10.31
CA SER A 462 11.67 -8.76 -10.84
C SER A 462 11.24 -8.47 -12.28
N ALA A 463 11.57 -7.30 -12.82
CA ALA A 463 11.20 -6.90 -14.18
C ALA A 463 11.84 -7.77 -15.26
N HIS A 464 11.07 -8.06 -16.30
CA HIS A 464 11.45 -8.90 -17.45
C HIS A 464 10.93 -8.27 -18.75
N PRO A 465 11.67 -8.31 -19.88
CA PRO A 465 11.23 -7.67 -21.13
C PRO A 465 9.80 -8.00 -21.56
N LEU A 466 9.40 -9.28 -21.52
CA LEU A 466 8.03 -9.71 -21.83
C LEU A 466 6.96 -9.04 -20.96
N SER A 467 7.19 -8.89 -19.65
CA SER A 467 6.22 -8.25 -18.76
C SER A 467 6.17 -6.73 -18.98
N LEU A 468 7.27 -6.11 -19.40
CA LEU A 468 7.32 -4.71 -19.80
C LEU A 468 6.54 -4.46 -21.10
N CYS A 469 6.67 -5.34 -22.10
CA CYS A 469 5.88 -5.27 -23.33
C CYS A 469 4.39 -5.31 -23.03
N HIS A 470 3.93 -6.34 -22.30
CA HIS A 470 2.52 -6.49 -21.90
C HIS A 470 2.02 -5.26 -21.13
N THR A 471 2.83 -4.72 -20.21
CA THR A 471 2.46 -3.51 -19.45
C THR A 471 2.33 -2.29 -20.36
N ALA A 472 3.22 -2.14 -21.35
CA ALA A 472 3.17 -1.05 -22.32
C ALA A 472 1.97 -1.15 -23.27
N GLU A 473 1.58 -2.36 -23.68
CA GLU A 473 0.37 -2.60 -24.48
C GLU A 473 -0.88 -2.12 -23.73
N LEU A 474 -0.99 -2.47 -22.44
CA LEU A 474 -2.08 -2.02 -21.58
C LEU A 474 -2.09 -0.49 -21.38
N LEU A 475 -0.93 0.09 -21.07
CA LEU A 475 -0.77 1.48 -20.68
C LEU A 475 -0.87 2.46 -21.86
N TYR A 476 -0.26 2.12 -22.99
CA TYR A 476 -0.20 3.01 -24.16
C TYR A 476 -1.18 2.62 -25.27
N SER A 477 -1.98 1.57 -25.06
CA SER A 477 -2.92 1.03 -26.07
C SER A 477 -2.22 0.68 -27.40
N LEU A 478 -0.97 0.23 -27.31
CA LEU A 478 -0.21 -0.26 -28.45
C LEU A 478 -0.79 -1.61 -28.84
N LYS A 479 -1.66 -1.64 -29.85
CA LYS A 479 -2.13 -2.88 -30.50
C LYS A 479 -1.10 -3.43 -31.45
#